data_AF-A0AA91T0N4-F1
#
_entry.id   AF-A0AA91T0N4-F1
#
_cell.length_a   1.000
_cell.length_b   1.000
_cell.length_c   1.000
_cell.angle_alpha   90.00
_cell.angle_beta   90.00
_cell.angle_gamma   90.00
#
_symmetry.space_group_name_H-M   'P 1'
#
loop_
_entity.id
_entity.type
_entity.pdbx_description
1 polymer ?
#
loop_
_entity_poly.entity_id
_entity_poly.type
_entity_poly.pdbx_seq_one_letter_code
_entity_poly.pdbx_strand_id
1 'polypeptide(L)'
;MVVVNSTELEHLPFIDGDITPQERRAVESLIQNEAARNNTNQPHPLVDQILPLHYSSNSSLMRDIERYESENGEEVGEGILEHTISMDRYTDFEGENGVDYNRVYTTLSYSIMRERSASLMSQNQQQLENMQRAHSSSLSELDNVYLAEVGRKRSRVDEINEIRKKRQLEFEPMNRYLEQRFDEGVNSMIDLGIESLEHK
;
A
#
# COMPACT_ATOMS: atom_id res chain seq x y z
N MET A 1 -22.34 -5.86 12.91
CA MET A 1 -22.34 -6.99 11.95
C MET A 1 -23.11 -6.52 10.74
N VAL A 2 -22.43 -6.09 9.68
CA VAL A 2 -23.10 -5.58 8.47
C VAL A 2 -23.45 -6.78 7.61
N VAL A 3 -24.74 -7.07 7.47
CA VAL A 3 -25.24 -7.98 6.44
C VAL A 3 -25.31 -7.16 5.17
N VAL A 4 -24.23 -7.18 4.40
CA VAL A 4 -24.29 -6.75 3.01
C VAL A 4 -25.18 -7.79 2.33
N ASN A 5 -26.32 -7.39 1.75
CA ASN A 5 -27.02 -8.21 0.77
C ASN A 5 -26.16 -8.24 -0.50
N SER A 6 -24.97 -8.82 -0.41
CA SER A 6 -24.25 -9.31 -1.56
C SER A 6 -25.03 -10.54 -1.97
N THR A 7 -25.84 -10.44 -3.02
CA THR A 7 -25.94 -11.58 -3.93
C THR A 7 -24.50 -12.01 -4.16
N GLU A 8 -24.13 -13.18 -3.63
CA GLU A 8 -22.75 -13.66 -3.73
C GLU A 8 -22.37 -13.56 -5.20
N LEU A 9 -21.43 -12.66 -5.51
CA LEU A 9 -20.91 -12.49 -6.86
C LEU A 9 -20.15 -13.78 -7.16
N GLU A 10 -20.86 -14.76 -7.70
CA GLU A 10 -20.31 -16.06 -8.07
C GLU A 10 -19.52 -15.89 -9.37
N HIS A 11 -18.29 -15.41 -9.23
CA HIS A 11 -17.24 -15.68 -10.19
C HIS A 11 -16.46 -16.87 -9.67
N LEU A 12 -16.24 -17.90 -10.49
CA LEU A 12 -15.63 -19.17 -10.11
C LEU A 12 -14.30 -19.34 -10.85
N PRO A 13 -13.19 -18.71 -10.40
CA PRO A 13 -11.93 -18.65 -11.15
C PRO A 13 -11.29 -20.00 -11.51
N PHE A 14 -11.65 -21.09 -10.84
CA PHE A 14 -11.11 -22.42 -11.13
C PHE A 14 -11.99 -23.24 -12.09
N ILE A 15 -13.20 -22.76 -12.41
CA ILE A 15 -14.14 -23.39 -13.35
C ILE A 15 -14.30 -22.52 -14.60
N ASP A 16 -14.48 -21.21 -14.38
CA ASP A 16 -14.58 -20.23 -15.46
C ASP A 16 -13.27 -20.22 -16.23
N GLY A 17 -13.35 -20.40 -17.55
CA GLY A 17 -12.19 -20.37 -18.42
C GLY A 17 -11.46 -19.02 -18.37
N ASP A 18 -10.24 -18.98 -18.93
CA ASP A 18 -9.50 -17.72 -19.03
C ASP A 18 -10.33 -16.68 -19.80
N ILE A 19 -10.63 -15.56 -19.13
CA ILE A 19 -11.37 -14.44 -19.73
C ILE A 19 -10.61 -13.95 -20.96
N THR A 20 -11.29 -13.93 -22.11
CA THR A 20 -10.64 -13.49 -23.35
C THR A 20 -10.34 -11.99 -23.30
N PRO A 21 -9.29 -11.51 -24.01
CA PRO A 21 -8.98 -10.07 -24.08
C PRO A 21 -10.13 -9.23 -24.64
N GLN A 22 -11.01 -9.83 -25.45
CA GLN A 22 -12.17 -9.15 -26.04
C GLN A 22 -13.28 -8.96 -25.00
N GLU A 23 -13.61 -9.99 -24.23
CA GLU A 23 -14.58 -9.90 -23.14
C GLU A 23 -14.12 -8.89 -22.09
N ARG A 24 -12.84 -8.88 -21.74
CA ARG A 24 -12.29 -7.89 -20.81
C ARG A 24 -12.53 -6.46 -21.28
N ARG A 25 -12.26 -6.15 -22.55
CA ARG A 25 -12.50 -4.81 -23.11
C ARG A 25 -13.99 -4.45 -23.14
N ALA A 26 -14.86 -5.41 -23.45
CA ALA A 26 -16.30 -5.20 -23.45
C ALA A 26 -16.80 -4.87 -22.04
N VAL A 27 -16.37 -5.63 -21.03
CA VAL A 27 -16.71 -5.39 -19.62
C VAL A 27 -16.14 -4.06 -19.13
N GLU A 28 -14.89 -3.72 -19.48
CA GLU A 28 -14.30 -2.43 -19.15
C GLU A 28 -15.09 -1.26 -19.74
N SER A 29 -15.57 -1.38 -20.98
CA SER A 29 -16.42 -0.34 -21.60
C SER A 29 -17.75 -0.17 -20.87
N LEU A 30 -18.37 -1.26 -20.41
CA LEU A 30 -19.59 -1.22 -19.61
C LEU A 30 -19.34 -0.58 -18.24
N ILE A 31 -18.24 -0.93 -17.58
CA ILE A 31 -17.83 -0.31 -16.31
C ILE A 31 -17.61 1.18 -16.50
N GLN A 32 -16.94 1.61 -17.57
CA GLN A 32 -16.71 3.04 -17.85
C GLN A 32 -18.02 3.79 -18.08
N ASN A 33 -18.98 3.19 -18.78
CA ASN A 33 -20.29 3.79 -19.01
C ASN A 33 -21.08 3.98 -17.70
N GLU A 34 -21.04 3.00 -16.79
CA GLU A 34 -21.69 3.11 -15.48
C GLU A 34 -20.93 4.03 -14.52
N ALA A 35 -19.60 4.01 -14.57
CA ALA A 35 -18.75 4.93 -13.80
C ALA A 35 -18.94 6.39 -14.24
N ALA A 36 -19.19 6.65 -15.53
CA ALA A 36 -19.51 8.00 -16.01
C ALA A 36 -20.88 8.50 -15.53
N ARG A 37 -21.81 7.57 -15.22
CA ARG A 37 -23.14 7.89 -14.68
C ARG A 37 -23.12 8.13 -13.17
N ASN A 38 -22.17 7.51 -12.47
CA ASN A 38 -22.00 7.67 -11.03
C ASN A 38 -20.92 8.71 -10.70
N ASN A 39 -21.15 9.53 -9.68
CA ASN A 39 -20.19 10.56 -9.31
C ASN A 39 -19.00 9.94 -8.53
N THR A 40 -18.00 9.42 -9.24
CA THR A 40 -16.80 8.77 -8.65
C THR A 40 -15.83 9.75 -7.97
N ASN A 41 -16.08 11.05 -8.07
CA ASN A 41 -15.20 12.08 -7.49
C ASN A 41 -15.35 12.23 -5.98
N GLN A 42 -16.39 11.65 -5.37
CA GLN A 42 -16.56 11.65 -3.92
C GLN A 42 -16.28 10.26 -3.36
N PRO A 43 -15.37 10.12 -2.36
CA PRO A 43 -15.18 8.86 -1.69
C PRO A 43 -16.49 8.44 -1.01
N HIS A 44 -16.73 7.13 -0.95
CA HIS A 44 -17.90 6.59 -0.28
C HIS A 44 -17.88 7.01 1.20
N PRO A 45 -19.00 7.47 1.80
CA PRO A 45 -19.03 8.07 3.16
C PRO A 45 -18.62 7.12 4.31
N LEU A 46 -18.41 5.83 4.01
CA LEU A 46 -17.89 4.84 4.96
C LEU A 46 -16.37 4.65 4.88
N VAL A 47 -15.70 5.23 3.87
CA VAL A 47 -14.23 5.19 3.74
C VAL A 47 -13.59 5.85 4.95
N ASP A 48 -14.13 6.98 5.42
CA ASP A 48 -13.68 7.70 6.61
C ASP A 48 -13.79 6.88 7.91
N GLN A 49 -14.65 5.86 7.95
CA GLN A 49 -14.85 5.00 9.13
C GLN A 49 -13.89 3.80 9.15
N ILE A 50 -13.47 3.31 7.98
CA ILE A 50 -12.68 2.08 7.83
C ILE A 50 -11.18 2.41 7.73
N LEU A 51 -10.85 3.45 6.98
CA LEU A 51 -9.57 4.12 7.04
C LEU A 51 -9.85 5.56 7.46
N PRO A 52 -9.69 5.90 8.75
CA PRO A 52 -9.47 7.30 9.11
C PRO A 52 -8.14 7.70 8.47
N LEU A 53 -8.19 8.12 7.20
CA LEU A 53 -7.04 8.65 6.51
C LEU A 53 -6.58 9.84 7.34
N HIS A 54 -5.29 9.86 7.67
CA HIS A 54 -4.64 10.82 8.55
C HIS A 54 -4.73 12.28 8.06
N TYR A 55 -5.55 12.59 7.07
CA TYR A 55 -5.80 13.94 6.57
C TYR A 55 -6.38 14.89 7.64
N SER A 56 -6.80 14.37 8.80
CA SER A 56 -7.20 15.15 9.97
C SER A 56 -6.19 15.11 11.13
N SER A 57 -5.20 14.21 11.09
CA SER A 57 -4.19 14.02 12.16
C SER A 57 -2.76 14.26 11.69
N ASN A 58 -2.56 14.85 10.51
CA ASN A 58 -1.39 15.68 10.29
C ASN A 58 -1.53 16.86 11.25
N SER A 59 -0.65 16.97 12.25
CA SER A 59 -0.56 18.19 13.05
C SER A 59 -0.47 19.37 12.09
N SER A 60 -1.07 20.52 12.43
CA SER A 60 -1.02 21.72 11.58
C SER A 60 0.41 21.99 11.07
N LEU A 61 1.40 21.67 11.91
CA LEU A 61 2.83 21.73 11.59
C LEU A 61 3.25 20.88 10.37
N MET A 62 2.82 19.61 10.29
CA MET A 62 3.21 18.72 9.18
C MET A 62 2.60 19.18 7.85
N ARG A 63 1.37 19.71 7.91
CA ARG A 63 0.68 20.29 6.76
C ARG A 63 1.29 21.62 6.33
N ASP A 64 1.74 22.43 7.28
CA ASP A 64 2.46 23.67 6.99
C ASP A 64 3.82 23.36 6.35
N ILE A 65 4.54 22.35 6.83
CA ILE A 65 5.82 21.89 6.24
C ILE A 65 5.61 21.42 4.79
N GLU A 66 4.66 20.50 4.55
CA GLU A 66 4.35 20.02 3.19
C GLU A 66 3.92 21.16 2.27
N ARG A 67 3.17 22.14 2.79
CA ARG A 67 2.79 23.34 2.04
C ARG A 67 4.01 24.18 1.66
N TYR A 68 4.93 24.45 2.59
CA TYR A 68 6.15 25.21 2.28
C TYR A 68 7.08 24.48 1.32
N GLU A 69 7.15 23.15 1.39
CA GLU A 69 7.95 22.33 0.47
C GLU A 69 7.34 22.26 -0.93
N SER A 70 6.01 22.32 -1.06
CA SER A 70 5.31 22.28 -2.35
C SER A 70 5.12 23.65 -3.02
N GLU A 71 4.95 24.74 -2.26
CA GLU A 71 4.86 26.12 -2.79
C GLU A 71 6.23 26.62 -3.30
N ASN A 72 7.34 26.15 -2.73
CA ASN A 72 8.70 26.61 -3.09
C ASN A 72 9.43 25.73 -4.11
N GLY A 73 8.76 24.73 -4.70
CA GLY A 73 9.39 23.77 -5.62
C GLY A 73 9.75 24.29 -7.01
N GLU A 74 9.22 25.45 -7.44
CA GLU A 74 9.36 25.91 -8.84
C GLU A 74 9.80 27.38 -9.03
N GLU A 75 9.93 28.19 -7.98
CA GLU A 75 10.49 29.55 -8.12
C GLU A 75 11.90 29.63 -7.51
N VAL A 76 12.90 29.63 -8.39
CA VAL A 76 14.29 30.00 -8.10
C VAL A 76 14.31 31.51 -7.79
N GLY A 77 13.90 31.86 -6.57
CA GLY A 77 13.91 33.22 -6.05
C GLY A 77 14.27 33.20 -4.58
N GLU A 78 15.55 33.43 -4.29
CA GLU A 78 16.13 33.84 -3.00
C GLU A 78 15.32 33.40 -1.76
N GLY A 79 15.23 32.08 -1.58
CA GLY A 79 14.41 31.48 -0.54
C GLY A 79 15.01 31.71 0.84
N ILE A 80 14.17 32.08 1.80
CA ILE A 80 14.48 32.16 3.24
C ILE A 80 15.00 30.80 3.80
N LEU A 81 14.90 29.72 3.03
CA LEU A 81 15.45 28.38 3.28
C LEU A 81 16.83 28.13 2.66
N GLU A 82 17.53 29.15 2.13
CA GLU A 82 18.91 29.01 1.64
C GLU A 82 19.90 28.60 2.75
N HIS A 83 19.48 28.65 4.01
CA HIS A 83 20.28 28.20 5.14
C HIS A 83 19.57 27.05 5.87
N THR A 84 19.72 25.84 5.33
CA THR A 84 19.90 24.68 6.21
C THR A 84 21.05 24.98 7.19
N ILE A 85 21.17 24.23 8.29
CA ILE A 85 22.32 24.39 9.20
C ILE A 85 23.58 23.96 8.45
N SER A 86 24.17 24.89 7.69
CA SER A 86 25.41 24.66 6.97
C SER A 86 26.56 24.66 7.97
N MET A 87 27.38 23.62 7.86
CA MET A 87 28.61 23.50 8.64
C MET A 87 29.74 24.38 8.10
N ASP A 88 29.50 25.09 6.99
CA ASP A 88 30.47 25.96 6.33
C ASP A 88 30.88 27.14 7.23
N ARG A 89 29.98 27.58 8.12
CA ARG A 89 30.29 28.58 9.17
C ARG A 89 31.42 28.16 10.10
N TYR A 90 31.64 26.85 10.25
CA TYR A 90 32.64 26.27 11.15
C TYR A 90 33.89 25.77 10.39
N THR A 91 33.93 25.93 9.07
CA THR A 91 35.10 25.61 8.24
C THR A 91 35.72 26.84 7.61
N ASP A 92 34.94 27.91 7.40
CA ASP A 92 35.42 29.20 6.91
C ASP A 92 35.62 30.23 8.04
N PHE A 93 36.86 30.70 8.17
CA PHE A 93 37.32 31.65 9.19
C PHE A 93 37.52 33.06 8.64
N GLU A 94 37.31 33.27 7.34
CA GLU A 94 37.41 34.59 6.73
C GLU A 94 36.12 35.38 6.97
N GLY A 95 36.27 36.61 7.44
CA GLY A 95 35.22 37.61 7.58
C GLY A 95 35.51 38.81 6.68
N GLU A 96 34.52 39.70 6.56
CA GLU A 96 34.55 40.89 5.69
C GLU A 96 35.79 41.80 5.89
N ASN A 97 36.44 41.73 7.06
CA ASN A 97 37.60 42.55 7.44
C ASN A 97 38.80 41.73 7.96
N GLY A 98 38.91 40.46 7.58
CA GLY A 98 39.97 39.54 8.01
C GLY A 98 39.43 38.38 8.85
N VAL A 99 40.29 37.75 9.66
CA VAL A 99 39.92 36.54 10.42
C VAL A 99 38.83 36.84 11.45
N ASP A 100 37.71 36.12 11.40
CA ASP A 100 36.65 36.19 12.40
C ASP A 100 37.04 35.35 13.62
N TYR A 101 37.71 35.99 14.58
CA TYR A 101 38.16 35.34 15.82
C TYR A 101 37.02 34.72 16.62
N ASN A 102 35.79 35.25 16.54
CA ASN A 102 34.66 34.65 17.25
C ASN A 102 34.35 33.27 16.68
N ARG A 103 34.36 33.11 15.36
CA ARG A 103 34.20 31.80 14.72
C ARG A 103 35.32 30.86 15.10
N VAL A 104 36.57 31.32 15.07
CA VAL A 104 37.75 30.52 15.47
C VAL A 104 37.64 30.02 16.92
N TYR A 105 37.23 30.87 17.86
CA TYR A 105 37.05 30.44 19.26
C TYR A 105 35.87 29.49 19.42
N THR A 106 34.78 29.68 18.68
CA THR A 106 33.65 28.76 18.71
C THR A 106 33.99 27.39 18.12
N THR A 107 34.74 27.32 17.01
CA THR A 107 35.17 26.03 16.45
C THR A 107 36.17 25.32 17.34
N LEU A 108 37.07 26.05 17.99
CA LEU A 108 37.99 25.49 18.97
C LEU A 108 37.25 24.91 20.19
N SER A 109 36.22 25.59 20.69
CA SER A 109 35.43 25.07 21.81
C SER A 109 34.69 23.79 21.40
N TYR A 110 34.12 23.76 20.20
CA TYR A 110 33.52 22.55 19.63
C TYR A 110 34.54 21.43 19.38
N SER A 111 35.76 21.75 18.96
CA SER A 111 36.81 20.72 18.76
C SER A 111 37.25 20.11 20.08
N ILE A 112 37.39 20.92 21.14
CA ILE A 112 37.70 20.44 22.51
C ILE A 112 36.55 19.54 23.02
N MET A 113 35.29 19.96 22.80
CA MET A 113 34.14 19.13 23.15
C MET A 113 34.11 17.83 22.35
N ARG A 114 34.39 17.87 21.05
CA ARG A 114 34.46 16.71 20.17
C ARG A 114 35.57 15.76 20.60
N GLU A 115 36.75 16.26 20.96
CA GLU A 115 37.85 15.46 21.48
C GLU A 115 37.46 14.76 22.78
N ARG A 116 36.87 15.49 23.73
CA ARG A 116 36.37 14.90 24.98
C ARG A 116 35.32 13.83 24.71
N SER A 117 34.37 14.09 23.81
CA SER A 117 33.34 13.12 23.42
C SER A 117 33.94 11.90 22.72
N ALA A 118 34.94 12.07 21.85
CA ALA A 118 35.65 10.97 21.20
C ALA A 118 36.46 10.14 22.19
N SER A 119 37.12 10.79 23.16
CA SER A 119 37.82 10.10 24.25
C SER A 119 36.84 9.29 25.10
N LEU A 120 35.68 9.85 25.46
CA LEU A 120 34.65 9.12 26.19
C LEU A 120 34.07 7.95 25.36
N MET A 121 33.89 8.15 24.06
CA MET A 121 33.43 7.09 23.15
C MET A 121 34.46 5.96 23.07
N SER A 122 35.75 6.27 23.00
CA SER A 122 36.83 5.27 23.00
C SER A 122 36.91 4.53 24.34
N GLN A 123 36.75 5.22 25.47
CA GLN A 123 36.70 4.59 26.79
C GLN A 123 35.50 3.67 26.95
N ASN A 124 34.34 4.06 26.40
CA ASN A 124 33.10 3.29 26.48
C ASN A 124 32.89 2.36 25.27
N GLN A 125 33.90 2.18 24.42
CA GLN A 125 33.76 1.46 23.16
C GLN A 125 33.21 0.04 23.34
N GLN A 126 33.67 -0.67 24.36
CA GLN A 126 33.19 -2.04 24.65
C GLN A 126 31.70 -2.07 25.01
N GLN A 127 31.21 -1.08 25.77
CA GLN A 127 29.79 -0.98 26.10
C GLN A 127 28.96 -0.64 24.85
N LEU A 128 29.47 0.26 24.01
CA LEU A 128 28.84 0.61 22.73
C LEU A 128 28.77 -0.61 21.80
N GLU A 129 29.85 -1.37 21.67
CA GLU A 129 29.88 -2.60 20.87
C GLU A 129 28.88 -3.64 21.39
N ASN A 130 28.76 -3.79 22.71
CA ASN A 130 27.77 -4.69 23.31
C ASN A 130 26.34 -4.24 23.01
N MET A 131 26.04 -2.93 23.12
CA MET A 131 24.73 -2.38 22.75
C MET A 131 24.44 -2.54 21.25
N GLN A 132 25.43 -2.30 20.39
CA GLN A 132 25.30 -2.50 18.94
C GLN A 132 25.00 -3.96 18.61
N ARG A 133 25.71 -4.91 19.23
CA ARG A 133 25.44 -6.35 19.06
C ARG A 133 24.04 -6.74 19.56
N ALA A 134 23.62 -6.23 20.71
CA ALA A 134 22.29 -6.47 21.25
C ALA A 134 21.19 -5.93 20.32
N HIS A 135 21.37 -4.70 19.80
CA HIS A 135 20.44 -4.11 18.83
C HIS A 135 20.41 -4.91 17.52
N SER A 136 21.57 -5.31 17.00
CA SER A 136 21.65 -6.16 15.80
C SER A 136 20.97 -7.51 16.00
N SER A 137 21.10 -8.09 17.19
CA SER A 137 20.41 -9.34 17.55
C SER A 137 18.89 -9.15 17.58
N SER A 138 18.40 -8.07 18.19
CA SER A 138 16.97 -7.75 18.23
C SER A 138 16.40 -7.50 16.84
N LEU A 139 17.17 -6.84 15.96
CA LEU A 139 16.77 -6.63 14.56
C LEU A 139 16.64 -7.95 13.80
N SER A 140 17.57 -8.88 14.02
CA SER A 140 17.51 -10.22 13.42
C SER A 140 16.35 -11.05 13.95
N GLU A 141 16.04 -10.95 15.25
CA GLU A 141 14.87 -11.59 15.84
C GLU A 141 13.58 -11.06 15.21
N LEU A 142 13.47 -9.75 15.05
CA LEU A 142 12.32 -9.10 14.41
C LEU A 142 12.16 -9.56 12.95
N ASP A 143 13.26 -9.65 12.19
CA ASP A 143 13.24 -10.16 10.82
C ASP A 143 12.73 -11.61 10.76
N ASN A 144 13.19 -12.48 11.67
CA ASN A 144 12.70 -13.85 11.78
C ASN A 144 11.20 -13.92 12.08
N VAL A 145 10.69 -13.02 12.94
CA VAL A 145 9.25 -12.92 13.22
C VAL A 145 8.48 -12.53 11.96
N TYR A 146 8.95 -11.54 11.19
CA TYR A 146 8.31 -11.14 9.95
C TYR A 146 8.33 -12.26 8.91
N LEU A 147 9.44 -12.97 8.75
CA LEU A 147 9.53 -14.13 7.85
C LEU A 147 8.56 -15.25 8.26
N ALA A 148 8.43 -15.52 9.56
CA ALA A 148 7.47 -16.49 10.08
C ALA A 148 6.03 -16.06 9.81
N GLU A 149 5.68 -14.78 10.00
CA GLU A 149 4.36 -14.24 9.70
C GLU A 149 4.03 -14.27 8.20
N VAL A 150 5.01 -13.97 7.33
CA VAL A 150 4.85 -14.14 5.88
C VAL A 150 4.60 -15.60 5.53
N GLY A 151 5.36 -16.53 6.12
CA GLY A 151 5.15 -17.98 5.93
C GLY A 151 3.75 -18.42 6.35
N ARG A 152 3.28 -17.99 7.53
CA ARG A 152 1.92 -18.24 8.02
C ARG A 152 0.85 -17.69 7.08
N LYS A 153 1.02 -16.45 6.61
CA LYS A 153 0.09 -15.84 5.65
C LYS A 153 0.04 -16.61 4.33
N ARG A 154 1.18 -17.03 3.79
CA ARG A 154 1.24 -17.84 2.57
C ARG A 154 0.50 -19.17 2.75
N SER A 155 0.82 -19.92 3.79
CA SER A 155 0.13 -21.19 4.08
C SER A 155 -1.38 -21.01 4.25
N ARG A 156 -1.83 -19.93 4.90
CA ARG A 156 -3.26 -19.63 5.05
C ARG A 156 -3.93 -19.27 3.72
N VAL A 157 -3.25 -18.54 2.85
CA VAL A 157 -3.75 -18.23 1.51
C VAL A 157 -3.88 -19.51 0.68
N ASP A 158 -2.88 -20.40 0.75
CA ASP A 158 -2.89 -21.68 0.06
C ASP A 158 -4.05 -22.56 0.54
N GLU A 159 -4.26 -22.68 1.86
CA GLU A 159 -5.40 -23.41 2.44
C GLU A 159 -6.75 -22.85 1.95
N ILE A 160 -6.91 -21.52 1.95
CA ILE A 160 -8.13 -20.86 1.45
C ILE A 160 -8.33 -21.17 -0.04
N ASN A 161 -7.27 -21.13 -0.83
CA ASN A 161 -7.34 -21.42 -2.27
C ASN A 161 -7.66 -22.89 -2.53
N GLU A 162 -7.10 -23.82 -1.77
CA GLU A 162 -7.44 -25.25 -1.84
C GLU A 162 -8.90 -25.49 -1.50
N ILE A 163 -9.41 -24.87 -0.43
CA ILE A 163 -10.83 -24.97 -0.05
C ILE A 163 -11.73 -24.39 -1.15
N ARG A 164 -11.38 -23.22 -1.70
CA ARG A 164 -12.12 -22.60 -2.81
C ARG A 164 -12.14 -23.51 -4.03
N LYS A 165 -10.99 -24.04 -4.43
CA LYS A 165 -10.86 -24.97 -5.56
C LYS A 165 -11.68 -26.23 -5.33
N LYS A 166 -11.65 -26.81 -4.14
CA LYS A 166 -12.44 -27.98 -3.79
C LYS A 166 -13.94 -27.72 -3.91
N ARG A 167 -14.45 -26.63 -3.33
CA ARG A 167 -15.87 -26.26 -3.43
C ARG A 167 -16.31 -26.04 -4.87
N GLN A 168 -15.46 -25.41 -5.67
CA GLN A 168 -15.72 -25.17 -7.08
C GLN A 168 -15.77 -26.48 -7.88
N LEU A 169 -14.80 -27.38 -7.68
CA LEU A 169 -14.81 -28.70 -8.33
C LEU A 169 -15.98 -29.60 -7.86
N GLU A 170 -16.45 -29.46 -6.62
CA GLU A 170 -17.64 -30.17 -6.15
C GLU A 170 -18.93 -29.62 -6.78
N PHE A 171 -18.97 -28.33 -7.09
CA PHE A 171 -20.11 -27.67 -7.75
C PHE A 171 -20.18 -27.97 -9.25
N GLU A 172 -19.03 -28.11 -9.93
CA GLU A 172 -18.94 -28.28 -11.38
C GLU A 172 -19.84 -29.40 -11.95
N PRO A 173 -19.88 -30.63 -11.41
CA PRO A 173 -20.76 -31.68 -11.93
C PRO A 173 -22.24 -31.34 -11.77
N MET A 174 -22.61 -30.70 -10.67
CA MET A 174 -23.99 -30.28 -10.43
C MET A 174 -24.40 -29.18 -11.41
N ASN A 175 -23.50 -28.22 -11.69
CA ASN A 175 -23.77 -27.17 -12.66
C ASN A 175 -23.99 -27.74 -14.05
N ARG A 176 -23.10 -28.63 -14.53
CA ARG A 176 -23.25 -29.29 -15.83
C ARG A 176 -24.55 -30.09 -15.93
N TYR A 177 -24.97 -30.76 -14.86
CA TYR A 177 -26.25 -31.46 -14.82
C TYR A 177 -27.45 -30.52 -14.92
N LEU A 178 -27.41 -29.38 -14.21
CA LEU A 178 -28.47 -28.37 -14.27
C LEU A 178 -28.55 -27.70 -15.64
N GLU A 179 -27.41 -27.37 -16.26
CA GLU A 179 -27.32 -26.84 -17.62
C GLU A 179 -27.91 -27.83 -18.63
N GLN A 180 -27.48 -29.10 -18.59
CA GLN A 180 -28.01 -30.12 -19.50
C GLN A 180 -29.53 -30.30 -19.33
N ARG A 181 -30.02 -30.35 -18.09
CA ARG A 181 -31.46 -30.48 -17.82
C ARG A 181 -32.23 -29.25 -18.27
N PHE A 182 -31.65 -28.07 -18.15
CA PHE A 182 -32.24 -26.83 -18.65
C PHE A 182 -32.36 -26.87 -20.17
N ASP A 183 -31.29 -27.25 -20.88
CA ASP A 183 -31.28 -27.39 -22.33
C ASP A 183 -32.28 -28.44 -22.81
N GLU A 184 -32.35 -29.60 -22.14
CA GLU A 184 -33.35 -30.64 -22.41
C GLU A 184 -34.78 -30.14 -22.17
N GLY A 185 -35.00 -29.36 -21.11
CA GLY A 185 -36.29 -28.73 -20.82
C GLY A 185 -36.70 -27.71 -21.87
N VAL A 186 -35.77 -26.87 -22.32
CA VAL A 186 -35.99 -25.90 -23.40
C VAL A 186 -36.30 -26.61 -24.71
N ASN A 187 -35.49 -27.62 -25.08
CA ASN A 187 -35.70 -28.40 -26.29
C ASN A 187 -37.05 -29.13 -26.25
N SER A 188 -37.40 -29.75 -25.12
CA SER A 188 -38.70 -30.40 -24.96
C SER A 188 -39.88 -29.43 -25.09
N MET A 189 -39.77 -28.21 -24.56
CA MET A 189 -40.81 -27.18 -24.74
C MET A 189 -40.90 -26.71 -26.19
N ILE A 190 -39.77 -26.60 -26.89
CA ILE A 190 -39.73 -26.26 -28.32
C ILE A 190 -40.39 -27.37 -29.14
N ASP A 191 -40.04 -28.63 -28.89
CA ASP A 191 -40.60 -29.79 -29.59
C ASP A 191 -42.11 -29.88 -29.38
N LEU A 192 -42.59 -29.69 -28.14
CA LEU A 192 -44.02 -29.68 -27.84
C LEU A 192 -44.74 -28.49 -28.51
N GLY A 193 -44.05 -27.34 -28.62
CA GLY A 193 -44.52 -26.19 -29.38
C GLY A 193 -44.66 -26.49 -30.87
N ILE A 194 -43.68 -27.19 -31.46
CA ILE A 194 -43.69 -27.61 -32.87
C ILE A 194 -44.79 -28.65 -33.12
N GLU A 195 -44.92 -29.68 -32.29
CA GLU A 195 -45.99 -30.68 -32.39
C GLU A 195 -47.39 -30.02 -32.29
N SER A 196 -47.54 -29.02 -31.42
CA SER A 196 -48.81 -28.28 -31.30
C SER A 196 -49.17 -27.44 -32.55
N LEU A 197 -48.16 -27.07 -33.34
CA LEU A 197 -48.34 -26.34 -34.61
C LEU A 197 -48.59 -27.30 -35.78
N GLU A 198 -48.03 -28.50 -35.76
CA GLU A 198 -48.28 -29.54 -36.77
C GLU A 198 -49.66 -30.20 -36.64
N HIS A 199 -50.24 -30.23 -35.43
CA HIS A 199 -51.58 -30.78 -35.16
C HIS A 199 -52.75 -29.77 -35.36
N LYS A 200 -52.50 -28.64 -36.03
CA LYS A 200 -53.51 -27.66 -36.45
C LYS A 200 -53.68 -27.64 -37.96
#